data_AF-A0A3M1YW51-F1
#
_entry.id   AF-A0A3M1YW51-F1
#
_cell.length_a   1.000
_cell.length_b   1.000
_cell.length_c   1.000
_cell.angle_alpha   90.00
_cell.angle_beta   90.00
_cell.angle_gamma   90.00
#
_symmetry.space_group_name_H-M   'P 1'
#
loop_
_entity.id
_entity.type
_entity.pdbx_description
1 polymer ?
#
loop_
_entity_poly.entity_id
_entity_poly.type
_entity_poly.pdbx_seq_one_letter_code
_entity_poly.pdbx_strand_id
1 'polypeptide(L)'
;MFNWLGQLFNGRDNKARLRHEAAHVAAVAVHNAPQPPDVVQPAHSGAYQQSAWVYTAVNRIAEAAALVPLHIYHNEGDRRLQVAVHPLLTLLDAPNPFLSRFELFEQTVGMLELTGNAYWFLVGDAAGKPVEIWPLRPDRVSIVPHPQHHVRGYIYEVDGQRIPLEVVEVVHFKRWHPANDYYGLSPLEVARLAVLTDYDMARWNRNTFGRDNGVPAGIVSIKEYVTDADFERIKREWRESYGGPQRRTAFLRGSAVEWQDIGLSHHEMDFLQGRRANRDEILQIFGVPVALMSENATEANARVAERQFIERTLWPKLVRLAQKITQELLPFWGGDYLAAFDDIRPTDARARLLELRSAYPVLSINEIRARYFGLPPVDWGEAPPTRRAAMPSAGETPESALTAEAVRAELKRWEKFALRRLGRKSVRPFEPRYIPKALAQTLQAALVEAQTAQEVRALFARAREEL
;
A
#
# COMPACT_ATOMS: atom_id res chain seq x y z
N MET A 1 20.10 29.01 -10.87
CA MET A 1 20.92 29.20 -9.65
C MET A 1 20.78 30.65 -9.19
N PHE A 2 19.85 30.92 -8.28
CA PHE A 2 19.68 32.27 -7.70
C PHE A 2 20.41 32.36 -6.36
N ASN A 3 21.20 33.42 -6.26
CA ASN A 3 22.26 33.65 -5.29
C ASN A 3 21.68 34.27 -4.00
N TRP A 4 21.10 33.46 -3.12
CA TRP A 4 20.62 33.90 -1.79
C TRP A 4 21.72 33.82 -0.69
N LEU A 5 22.89 33.25 -1.02
CA LEU A 5 24.02 33.09 -0.09
C LEU A 5 24.67 34.42 0.36
N GLY A 6 24.44 35.52 -0.36
CA GLY A 6 25.00 36.85 -0.02
C GLY A 6 24.36 37.53 1.20
N GLN A 7 23.19 37.08 1.66
CA GLN A 7 22.47 37.73 2.78
C GLN A 7 22.75 37.11 4.15
N LEU A 8 23.47 35.98 4.21
CA LEU A 8 23.78 35.30 5.47
C LEU A 8 24.98 35.89 6.22
N PHE A 9 25.76 36.80 5.62
CA PHE A 9 27.01 37.30 6.23
C PHE A 9 27.20 38.83 6.31
N ASN A 10 26.26 39.65 5.84
CA ASN A 10 26.36 41.12 6.00
C ASN A 10 25.37 41.64 7.05
N GLY A 11 25.85 41.70 8.28
CA GLY A 11 25.19 42.44 9.35
C GLY A 11 25.40 43.94 9.20
N ARG A 12 24.31 44.68 8.95
CA ARG A 12 23.93 45.98 9.51
C ARG A 12 22.68 46.46 8.75
N ASP A 13 21.72 47.03 9.48
CA ASP A 13 20.53 47.74 8.97
C ASP A 13 19.21 46.96 8.75
N ASN A 14 18.73 46.25 9.77
CA ASN A 14 17.27 46.02 9.86
C ASN A 14 16.71 45.99 11.30
N LYS A 15 17.13 46.96 12.13
CA LYS A 15 16.75 47.07 13.54
C LYS A 15 15.37 47.70 13.82
N ALA A 16 14.48 47.88 12.84
CA ALA A 16 13.28 48.71 13.02
C ALA A 16 11.93 48.09 12.60
N ARG A 17 11.82 46.76 12.48
CA ARG A 17 10.50 46.09 12.30
C ARG A 17 10.38 44.78 13.08
N LEU A 18 10.77 44.79 14.36
CA LEU A 18 10.36 43.74 15.31
C LEU A 18 8.97 44.11 15.86
N ARG A 19 7.92 43.77 15.11
CA ARG A 19 6.57 43.64 15.69
C ARG A 19 6.60 42.39 16.55
N HIS A 20 6.36 42.57 17.85
CA HIS A 20 6.28 41.56 18.90
C HIS A 20 6.02 40.14 18.38
N GLU A 21 7.07 39.31 18.40
CA GLU A 21 6.90 37.85 18.44
C GLU A 21 6.01 37.55 19.63
N ALA A 22 4.80 37.07 19.37
CA ALA A 22 3.86 36.78 20.43
C ALA A 22 4.50 35.71 21.34
N ALA A 23 4.60 35.99 22.64
CA ALA A 23 5.35 35.17 23.60
C ALA A 23 4.93 33.68 23.61
N HIS A 24 3.71 33.37 23.19
CA HIS A 24 3.24 32.00 23.02
C HIS A 24 3.97 31.26 21.88
N VAL A 25 4.36 31.93 20.80
CA VAL A 25 5.06 31.34 19.64
C VAL A 25 6.51 31.01 20.01
N ALA A 26 7.18 31.89 20.76
CA ALA A 26 8.52 31.63 21.29
C ALA A 26 8.49 30.51 22.33
N ALA A 27 7.48 30.46 23.19
CA ALA A 27 7.31 29.37 24.17
C ALA A 27 7.02 28.02 23.50
N VAL A 28 6.21 27.98 22.43
CA VAL A 28 5.97 26.78 21.61
C VAL A 28 7.26 26.36 20.87
N ALA A 29 8.04 27.30 20.33
CA ALA A 29 9.31 26.99 19.68
C ALA A 29 10.39 26.49 20.66
N VAL A 30 10.37 26.92 21.93
CA VAL A 30 11.26 26.42 22.98
C VAL A 30 10.79 25.07 23.53
N HIS A 31 9.47 24.84 23.66
CA HIS A 31 8.91 23.55 24.05
C HIS A 31 9.11 22.48 22.96
N ASN A 32 9.02 22.90 21.71
CA ASN A 32 9.25 22.08 20.51
C ASN A 32 10.66 22.23 19.94
N ALA A 33 11.61 22.79 20.71
CA ALA A 33 13.01 22.74 20.32
C ALA A 33 13.33 21.26 20.08
N PRO A 34 13.97 20.88 18.95
CA PRO A 34 14.33 19.50 18.71
C PRO A 34 15.25 19.10 19.86
N GLN A 35 14.69 18.43 20.87
CA GLN A 35 15.49 17.65 21.76
C GLN A 35 15.97 16.51 20.87
N PRO A 36 17.27 16.46 20.49
CA PRO A 36 17.80 15.20 20.01
C PRO A 36 17.39 14.17 21.07
N PRO A 37 16.92 12.97 20.69
CA PRO A 37 16.45 12.01 21.66
C PRO A 37 17.55 11.83 22.72
N ASP A 38 17.33 12.37 23.92
CA ASP A 38 18.31 12.49 25.01
C ASP A 38 18.53 11.15 25.73
N VAL A 39 18.23 10.08 25.01
CA VAL A 39 18.40 8.72 25.43
C VAL A 39 19.23 8.13 24.31
N VAL A 40 20.39 7.57 24.65
CA VAL A 40 21.14 6.66 23.78
C VAL A 40 20.13 5.65 23.24
N GLN A 41 19.54 5.96 22.09
CA GLN A 41 18.59 5.09 21.43
C GLN A 41 19.50 4.03 20.82
N PRO A 42 19.31 2.73 21.12
CA PRO A 42 19.87 1.73 20.24
C PRO A 42 19.37 2.11 18.85
N ALA A 43 20.28 2.35 17.91
CA ALA A 43 19.93 2.79 16.57
C ALA A 43 18.75 1.91 16.11
N HIS A 44 17.64 2.50 15.66
CA HIS A 44 16.43 1.73 15.32
C HIS A 44 16.74 0.57 14.36
N SER A 45 17.77 0.75 13.52
CA SER A 45 18.38 -0.28 12.67
C SER A 45 18.94 -1.48 13.46
N GLY A 46 19.61 -1.25 14.58
CA GLY A 46 20.11 -2.31 15.47
C GLY A 46 18.99 -3.14 16.07
N ALA A 47 17.89 -2.53 16.53
CA ALA A 47 16.75 -3.29 17.04
C ALA A 47 16.09 -4.15 15.95
N TYR A 48 15.94 -3.63 14.73
CA TYR A 48 15.46 -4.39 13.58
C TYR A 48 16.39 -5.54 13.20
N GLN A 49 17.71 -5.34 13.25
CA GLN A 49 18.70 -6.37 12.91
C GLN A 49 18.86 -7.45 14.00
N GLN A 50 18.60 -7.13 15.26
CA GLN A 50 18.88 -8.01 16.39
C GLN A 50 17.64 -8.71 16.95
N SER A 51 16.46 -8.11 16.83
CA SER A 51 15.21 -8.69 17.33
C SER A 51 14.42 -9.37 16.20
N ALA A 52 14.32 -10.70 16.27
CA ALA A 52 13.53 -11.49 15.32
C ALA A 52 12.06 -11.06 15.27
N TRP A 53 11.49 -10.67 16.42
CA TRP A 53 10.09 -10.24 16.50
C TRP A 53 9.84 -8.89 15.85
N VAL A 54 10.75 -7.93 16.05
CA VAL A 54 10.69 -6.62 15.38
C VAL A 54 10.86 -6.80 13.88
N TYR A 55 11.86 -7.57 13.43
CA TYR A 55 12.08 -7.88 12.02
C TYR A 55 10.81 -8.46 11.38
N THR A 56 10.24 -9.49 12.01
CA THR A 56 9.07 -10.18 11.47
C THR A 56 7.85 -9.27 11.40
N ALA A 57 7.59 -8.47 12.46
CA ALA A 57 6.44 -7.58 12.49
C ALA A 57 6.55 -6.47 11.43
N VAL A 58 7.70 -5.80 11.37
CA VAL A 58 7.94 -4.70 10.41
C VAL A 58 7.91 -5.23 8.99
N ASN A 59 8.60 -6.34 8.70
CA ASN A 59 8.67 -6.89 7.35
C ASN A 59 7.28 -7.31 6.86
N ARG A 60 6.51 -8.01 7.71
CA ARG A 60 5.14 -8.45 7.36
C ARG A 60 4.22 -7.27 7.04
N ILE A 61 4.31 -6.16 7.78
CA ILE A 61 3.51 -4.97 7.53
C ILE A 61 3.97 -4.26 6.25
N ALA A 62 5.29 -4.12 6.06
CA ALA A 62 5.88 -3.43 4.92
C ALA A 62 5.59 -4.14 3.60
N GLU A 63 5.86 -5.44 3.52
CA GLU A 63 5.58 -6.26 2.33
C GLU A 63 4.09 -6.29 2.02
N ALA A 64 3.23 -6.50 3.03
CA ALA A 64 1.78 -6.53 2.83
C ALA A 64 1.23 -5.19 2.34
N ALA A 65 1.82 -4.07 2.77
CA ALA A 65 1.43 -2.75 2.27
C ALA A 65 1.92 -2.50 0.83
N ALA A 66 3.14 -2.91 0.52
CA ALA A 66 3.75 -2.76 -0.80
C ALA A 66 3.06 -3.60 -1.89
N LEU A 67 2.40 -4.71 -1.51
CA LEU A 67 1.62 -5.54 -2.42
C LEU A 67 0.34 -4.85 -2.93
N VAL A 68 -0.21 -3.88 -2.20
CA VAL A 68 -1.52 -3.31 -2.53
C VAL A 68 -1.40 -2.29 -3.67
N PRO A 69 -2.12 -2.47 -4.79
CA PRO A 69 -2.13 -1.49 -5.87
C PRO A 69 -2.69 -0.13 -5.42
N LEU A 70 -2.03 0.95 -5.85
CA LEU A 70 -2.52 2.31 -5.70
C LEU A 70 -3.21 2.76 -6.99
N HIS A 71 -4.40 3.30 -6.88
CA HIS A 71 -5.16 3.87 -7.99
C HIS A 71 -5.38 5.37 -7.79
N ILE A 72 -5.46 6.09 -8.91
CA ILE A 72 -5.81 7.51 -8.94
C ILE A 72 -7.23 7.64 -9.45
N TYR A 73 -8.02 8.48 -8.78
CA TYR A 73 -9.38 8.82 -9.14
C TYR A 73 -9.46 10.31 -9.43
N HIS A 74 -10.25 10.70 -10.43
CA HIS A 74 -10.64 12.09 -10.67
C HIS A 74 -12.06 12.31 -10.12
N ASN A 75 -12.25 13.36 -9.34
CA ASN A 75 -13.57 13.75 -8.88
C ASN A 75 -14.24 14.62 -9.95
N GLU A 76 -15.32 14.12 -10.53
CA GLU A 76 -16.19 14.86 -11.45
C GLU A 76 -17.57 15.04 -10.80
N GLY A 77 -17.75 16.17 -10.10
CA GLY A 77 -18.94 16.41 -9.28
C GLY A 77 -19.07 15.37 -8.17
N ASP A 78 -20.17 14.62 -8.15
CA ASP A 78 -20.42 13.54 -7.18
C ASP A 78 -19.82 12.19 -7.59
N ARG A 79 -19.16 12.10 -8.76
CA ARG A 79 -18.61 10.85 -9.29
C ARG A 79 -17.10 10.77 -9.11
N ARG A 80 -16.61 9.57 -8.79
CA ARG A 80 -15.18 9.24 -8.78
C ARG A 80 -14.87 8.36 -9.97
N LEU A 81 -14.15 8.89 -10.95
CA LEU A 81 -13.74 8.15 -12.13
C LEU A 81 -12.29 7.70 -11.96
N GLN A 82 -12.04 6.40 -12.10
CA GLN A 82 -10.69 5.88 -12.03
C GLN A 82 -9.89 6.33 -13.27
N VAL A 83 -8.73 6.93 -13.03
CA VAL A 83 -7.80 7.37 -14.07
C VAL A 83 -6.81 6.22 -14.32
N ALA A 84 -6.92 5.60 -15.49
CA ALA A 84 -6.09 4.45 -15.86
C ALA A 84 -4.61 4.84 -16.06
N VAL A 85 -4.34 6.04 -16.56
CA VAL A 85 -2.98 6.53 -16.83
C VAL A 85 -2.83 7.90 -16.20
N HIS A 86 -2.00 7.98 -15.17
CA HIS A 86 -1.65 9.24 -14.50
C HIS A 86 -0.12 9.30 -14.33
N PRO A 87 0.54 10.46 -14.57
CA PRO A 87 2.00 10.57 -14.47
C PRO A 87 2.58 10.11 -13.12
N LEU A 88 1.86 10.35 -12.02
CA LEU A 88 2.24 9.83 -10.69
C LEU A 88 2.32 8.31 -10.66
N LEU A 89 1.44 7.57 -11.34
CA LEU A 89 1.50 6.11 -11.36
C LEU A 89 2.76 5.65 -12.11
N THR A 90 3.09 6.29 -13.22
CA THR A 90 4.33 6.03 -13.96
C THR A 90 5.56 6.35 -13.12
N LEU A 91 5.55 7.46 -12.38
CA LEU A 91 6.61 7.83 -11.45
C LEU A 91 6.74 6.81 -10.32
N LEU A 92 5.64 6.31 -9.77
CA LEU A 92 5.68 5.32 -8.69
C LEU A 92 6.11 3.93 -9.18
N ASP A 93 5.88 3.57 -10.44
CA ASP A 93 6.34 2.30 -11.01
C ASP A 93 7.88 2.26 -11.15
N ALA A 94 8.50 3.40 -11.47
CA ALA A 94 9.95 3.57 -11.56
C ALA A 94 10.39 4.87 -10.84
N PRO A 95 10.36 4.90 -9.49
CA PRO A 95 10.61 6.10 -8.70
C PRO A 95 12.02 6.65 -8.88
N ASN A 96 13.00 5.78 -9.06
CA ASN A 96 14.36 6.13 -9.41
C ASN A 96 15.02 4.93 -10.12
N PRO A 97 16.24 5.05 -10.65
CA PRO A 97 16.90 3.96 -11.37
C PRO A 97 17.19 2.70 -10.55
N PHE A 98 17.05 2.75 -9.23
CA PHE A 98 17.45 1.69 -8.30
C PHE A 98 16.29 0.99 -7.61
N LEU A 99 15.12 1.63 -7.54
CA LEU A 99 13.98 1.15 -6.78
C LEU A 99 12.78 0.92 -7.68
N SER A 100 12.09 -0.19 -7.43
CA SER A 100 10.73 -0.45 -7.91
C SER A 100 9.69 0.18 -6.99
N ARG A 101 8.44 0.21 -7.46
CA ARG A 101 7.27 0.59 -6.63
C ARG A 101 7.19 -0.16 -5.31
N PHE A 102 7.44 -1.48 -5.37
CA PHE A 102 7.34 -2.35 -4.21
C PHE A 102 8.37 -1.92 -3.15
N GLU A 103 9.62 -1.78 -3.55
CA GLU A 103 10.71 -1.40 -2.64
C GLU A 103 10.51 0.01 -2.06
N LEU A 104 9.96 0.95 -2.83
CA LEU A 104 9.64 2.29 -2.31
C LEU A 104 8.62 2.22 -1.17
N PHE A 105 7.48 1.54 -1.39
CA PHE A 105 6.45 1.43 -0.35
C PHE A 105 6.91 0.59 0.84
N GLU A 106 7.65 -0.49 0.59
CA GLU A 106 8.25 -1.34 1.62
C GLU A 106 9.17 -0.50 2.53
N GLN A 107 10.11 0.24 1.96
CA GLN A 107 11.00 1.12 2.72
C GLN A 107 10.24 2.21 3.47
N THR A 108 9.22 2.80 2.84
CA THR A 108 8.42 3.87 3.45
C THR A 108 7.67 3.38 4.69
N VAL A 109 6.99 2.24 4.57
CA VAL A 109 6.24 1.62 5.67
C VAL A 109 7.21 1.11 6.73
N GLY A 110 8.31 0.48 6.33
CA GLY A 110 9.36 0.03 7.25
C GLY A 110 9.90 1.17 8.11
N MET A 111 10.26 2.30 7.49
CA MET A 111 10.76 3.47 8.22
C MET A 111 9.71 4.10 9.15
N LEU A 112 8.43 4.10 8.75
CA LEU A 112 7.32 4.53 9.59
C LEU A 112 7.11 3.65 10.82
N GLU A 113 7.31 2.33 10.70
CA GLU A 113 7.22 1.40 11.83
C GLU A 113 8.47 1.42 12.72
N LEU A 114 9.64 1.77 12.18
CA LEU A 114 10.90 1.82 12.93
C LEU A 114 11.12 3.15 13.63
N THR A 115 10.85 4.27 12.96
CA THR A 115 11.20 5.62 13.42
C THR A 115 10.01 6.55 13.57
N GLY A 116 8.80 6.11 13.21
CA GLY A 116 7.60 6.96 13.20
C GLY A 116 7.57 7.97 12.04
N ASN A 117 8.64 8.05 11.25
CA ASN A 117 8.85 9.03 10.19
C ASN A 117 9.35 8.35 8.92
N ALA A 118 8.92 8.83 7.76
CA ALA A 118 9.53 8.50 6.48
C ALA A 118 9.51 9.73 5.58
N TYR A 119 10.51 9.87 4.74
CA TYR A 119 10.71 11.05 3.90
C TYR A 119 10.98 10.62 2.48
N TRP A 120 10.32 11.27 1.53
CA TRP A 120 10.68 11.20 0.12
C TRP A 120 11.23 12.54 -0.33
N PHE A 121 12.41 12.54 -0.91
CA PHE A 121 12.94 13.67 -1.65
C PHE A 121 12.46 13.58 -3.10
N LEU A 122 11.88 14.67 -3.58
CA LEU A 122 11.32 14.79 -4.92
C LEU A 122 12.32 15.57 -5.79
N VAL A 123 12.81 14.93 -6.85
CA VAL A 123 13.60 15.62 -7.87
C VAL A 123 12.64 16.14 -8.95
N GLY A 124 12.62 17.45 -9.15
CA GLY A 124 11.78 18.10 -10.14
C GLY A 124 12.43 18.23 -11.52
N ASP A 125 11.61 18.28 -12.57
CA ASP A 125 12.02 18.72 -13.90
C ASP A 125 12.09 20.26 -14.01
N ALA A 126 12.41 20.78 -15.20
CA ALA A 126 12.46 22.22 -15.46
C ALA A 126 11.10 22.93 -15.27
N ALA A 127 9.98 22.20 -15.26
CA ALA A 127 8.64 22.71 -15.00
C ALA A 127 8.23 22.58 -13.52
N GLY A 128 9.11 22.05 -12.67
CA GLY A 128 8.86 21.85 -11.24
C GLY A 128 8.01 20.62 -10.92
N LYS A 129 7.80 19.70 -11.87
CA LYS A 129 7.07 18.45 -11.66
C LYS A 129 8.04 17.35 -11.21
N PRO A 130 7.67 16.53 -10.21
CA PRO A 130 8.54 15.46 -9.75
C PRO A 130 8.73 14.40 -10.84
N VAL A 131 9.99 14.06 -11.10
CA VAL A 131 10.42 13.03 -12.06
C VAL A 131 11.17 11.88 -11.38
N GLU A 132 11.69 12.10 -10.17
CA GLU A 132 12.25 11.03 -9.35
C GLU A 132 11.84 11.18 -7.88
N ILE A 133 11.80 10.05 -7.17
CA ILE A 133 11.50 9.92 -5.76
C ILE A 133 12.64 9.15 -5.09
N TRP A 134 13.26 9.78 -4.09
CA TRP A 134 14.35 9.22 -3.31
C TRP A 134 13.94 9.08 -1.84
N PRO A 135 13.78 7.85 -1.31
CA PRO A 135 13.51 7.68 0.11
C PRO A 135 14.74 8.11 0.92
N LEU A 136 14.56 9.10 1.79
CA LEU A 136 15.61 9.56 2.68
C LEU A 136 15.53 8.81 4.01
N ARG A 137 16.70 8.44 4.55
CA ARG A 137 16.77 7.83 5.87
C ARG A 137 16.42 8.86 6.95
N PRO A 138 15.45 8.57 7.84
CA PRO A 138 15.02 9.52 8.88
C PRO A 138 16.11 9.94 9.87
N ASP A 139 17.10 9.08 10.14
CA ASP A 139 18.22 9.37 11.04
C ASP A 139 19.14 10.50 10.54
N ARG A 140 19.02 10.86 9.26
CA ARG A 140 19.82 11.89 8.59
C ARG A 140 19.02 13.14 8.25
N VAL A 141 17.74 13.19 8.60
CA VAL A 141 16.85 14.33 8.28
C VAL A 141 16.54 15.09 9.56
N SER A 142 16.76 16.40 9.54
CA SER A 142 16.36 17.32 10.59
C SER A 142 15.33 18.32 10.06
N ILE A 143 14.25 18.53 10.82
CA ILE A 143 13.21 19.52 10.52
C ILE A 143 13.66 20.89 11.00
N VAL A 144 13.47 21.93 10.18
CA VAL A 144 13.68 23.33 10.58
C VAL A 144 12.31 23.96 10.88
N PRO A 145 11.98 24.23 12.15
CA PRO A 145 10.74 24.88 12.55
C PRO A 145 10.51 26.25 11.90
N HIS A 146 9.26 26.59 11.62
CA HIS A 146 8.86 27.95 11.24
C HIS A 146 7.73 28.48 12.14
N PRO A 147 7.85 29.70 12.70
CA PRO A 147 6.85 30.24 13.62
C PRO A 147 5.46 30.46 13.00
N GLN A 148 5.35 30.70 11.69
CA GLN A 148 4.06 30.88 11.01
C GLN A 148 3.64 29.72 10.07
N HIS A 149 4.58 28.91 9.59
CA HIS A 149 4.33 27.92 8.53
C HIS A 149 4.50 26.48 9.01
N HIS A 150 4.65 26.29 10.32
CA HIS A 150 4.99 25.02 10.97
C HIS A 150 6.41 24.54 10.61
N VAL A 151 6.71 24.30 9.34
CA VAL A 151 8.04 23.86 8.85
C VAL A 151 8.58 24.85 7.82
N ARG A 152 9.85 25.26 7.97
CA ARG A 152 10.56 26.13 7.01
C ARG A 152 11.22 25.32 5.90
N GLY A 153 11.68 24.12 6.23
CA GLY A 153 12.41 23.22 5.35
C GLY A 153 13.03 22.08 6.15
N TYR A 154 13.83 21.28 5.46
CA TYR A 154 14.54 20.13 6.04
C TYR A 154 16.04 20.27 5.80
N ILE A 155 16.84 19.60 6.62
CA ILE A 155 18.29 19.48 6.43
C ILE A 155 18.60 18.00 6.36
N TYR A 156 19.19 17.57 5.24
CA TYR A 156 19.69 16.22 5.06
C TYR A 156 21.21 16.19 5.28
N GLU A 157 21.69 15.36 6.19
CA GLU A 157 23.10 15.25 6.54
C GLU A 157 23.70 13.92 6.05
N VAL A 158 24.70 14.02 5.17
CA VAL A 158 25.45 12.85 4.65
C VAL A 158 26.93 13.19 4.63
N ASP A 159 27.76 12.32 5.23
CA ASP A 159 29.22 12.43 5.25
C ASP A 159 29.72 13.82 5.74
N GLY A 160 29.02 14.40 6.71
CA GLY A 160 29.32 15.72 7.28
C GLY A 160 28.87 16.91 6.43
N GLN A 161 28.28 16.68 5.26
CA GLN A 161 27.67 17.72 4.43
C GLN A 161 26.21 17.90 4.79
N ARG A 162 25.80 19.17 4.97
CA ARG A 162 24.42 19.55 5.22
C ARG A 162 23.78 20.09 3.96
N ILE A 163 22.80 19.36 3.46
CA ILE A 163 22.05 19.69 2.26
C ILE A 163 20.70 20.27 2.71
N PRO A 164 20.47 21.59 2.55
CA PRO A 164 19.16 22.17 2.83
C PRO A 164 18.17 21.74 1.75
N LEU A 165 16.97 21.33 2.17
CA LEU A 165 15.86 20.93 1.32
C LEU A 165 14.65 21.83 1.59
N GLU A 166 13.96 22.24 0.54
CA GLU A 166 12.74 23.02 0.65
C GLU A 166 11.55 22.13 1.05
N VAL A 167 10.49 22.73 1.60
CA VAL A 167 9.28 22.00 2.01
C VAL A 167 8.63 21.29 0.82
N VAL A 168 8.64 21.93 -0.35
CA VAL A 168 8.03 21.37 -1.57
C VAL A 168 8.83 20.19 -2.14
N GLU A 169 10.11 20.05 -1.77
CA GLU A 169 10.98 18.98 -2.24
C GLU A 169 10.86 17.73 -1.36
N VAL A 170 10.16 17.79 -0.22
CA VAL A 170 10.12 16.70 0.75
C VAL A 170 8.68 16.32 1.10
N VAL A 171 8.33 15.07 0.85
CA VAL A 171 7.08 14.48 1.35
C VAL A 171 7.38 13.81 2.68
N HIS A 172 6.80 14.33 3.77
CA HIS A 172 7.01 13.81 5.12
C HIS A 172 5.82 12.98 5.59
N PHE A 173 6.00 11.66 5.59
CA PHE A 173 5.07 10.72 6.20
C PHE A 173 5.34 10.64 7.71
N LYS A 174 4.35 11.01 8.51
CA LYS A 174 4.47 11.07 9.97
C LYS A 174 3.39 10.25 10.66
N ARG A 175 3.74 9.58 11.75
CA ARG A 175 2.77 9.05 12.73
C ARG A 175 2.32 10.15 13.70
N TRP A 176 1.18 9.96 14.33
CA TRP A 176 0.76 10.86 15.40
C TRP A 176 1.69 10.73 16.60
N HIS A 177 2.02 11.84 17.25
CA HIS A 177 2.85 11.90 18.45
C HIS A 177 2.25 12.93 19.42
N PRO A 178 1.92 12.55 20.68
CA PRO A 178 1.26 13.46 21.62
C PRO A 178 2.18 14.56 22.16
N ALA A 179 3.47 14.27 22.33
CA ALA A 179 4.45 15.19 22.90
C ALA A 179 5.43 15.81 21.88
N ASN A 180 5.18 15.67 20.58
CA ASN A 180 6.08 16.19 19.55
C ASN A 180 5.31 16.61 18.30
N ASP A 181 5.34 17.90 18.01
CA ASP A 181 4.61 18.48 16.88
C ASP A 181 5.29 18.19 15.54
N TYR A 182 6.60 17.95 15.52
CA TYR A 182 7.40 17.80 14.30
C TYR A 182 7.65 16.35 13.90
N TYR A 183 7.87 15.44 14.85
CA TYR A 183 8.19 14.03 14.57
C TYR A 183 7.05 13.09 14.95
N GLY A 184 7.02 11.92 14.33
CA GLY A 184 6.04 10.86 14.64
C GLY A 184 6.55 9.88 15.69
N LEU A 185 5.63 9.28 16.46
CA LEU A 185 5.95 8.26 17.46
C LEU A 185 6.04 6.89 16.79
N SER A 186 7.16 6.20 17.00
CA SER A 186 7.36 4.85 16.49
C SER A 186 6.73 3.78 17.40
N PRO A 187 6.10 2.72 16.88
CA PRO A 187 5.76 1.53 17.66
C PRO A 187 6.99 0.91 18.32
N LEU A 188 8.16 0.97 17.68
CA LEU A 188 9.40 0.45 18.25
C LEU A 188 9.83 1.21 19.51
N GLU A 189 9.60 2.52 19.56
CA GLU A 189 9.87 3.34 20.75
C GLU A 189 8.95 2.93 21.91
N VAL A 190 7.69 2.63 21.60
CA VAL A 190 6.71 2.12 22.59
C VAL A 190 7.09 0.71 23.05
N ALA A 191 7.48 -0.17 22.13
CA ALA A 191 7.86 -1.56 22.42
C ALA A 191 9.28 -1.70 23.00
N ARG A 192 10.01 -0.60 23.19
CA ARG A 192 11.45 -0.61 23.52
C ARG A 192 11.79 -1.47 24.72
N LEU A 193 11.01 -1.38 25.80
CA LEU A 193 11.29 -2.15 27.02
C LEU A 193 11.13 -3.66 26.79
N ALA A 194 10.06 -4.07 26.11
CA ALA A 194 9.84 -5.48 25.77
C ALA A 194 10.93 -6.03 24.84
N VAL A 195 11.36 -5.23 23.85
CA VAL A 195 12.44 -5.60 22.92
C VAL A 195 13.77 -5.75 23.65
N LEU A 196 14.14 -4.80 24.50
CA LEU A 196 15.39 -4.85 25.27
C LEU A 196 15.38 -6.02 26.25
N THR A 197 14.25 -6.26 26.92
CA THR A 197 14.10 -7.39 27.84
C THR A 197 14.26 -8.73 27.12
N ASP A 198 13.62 -8.92 25.96
CA ASP A 198 13.80 -10.13 25.15
C ASP A 198 15.25 -10.31 24.67
N TYR A 199 15.89 -9.22 24.28
CA TYR A 199 17.31 -9.22 23.88
C TYR A 199 18.22 -9.63 25.03
N ASP A 200 18.05 -9.04 26.22
CA ASP A 200 18.85 -9.35 27.40
C ASP A 200 18.61 -10.78 27.88
N MET A 201 17.37 -11.28 27.81
CA MET A 201 17.05 -12.69 28.06
C MET A 201 17.78 -13.61 27.08
N ALA A 202 17.75 -13.31 25.78
CA ALA A 202 18.43 -14.10 24.76
C ALA A 202 19.96 -14.08 24.95
N ARG A 203 20.53 -12.92 25.29
CA ARG A 203 21.95 -12.74 25.56
C ARG A 203 22.38 -13.48 26.83
N TRP A 204 21.61 -13.38 27.90
CA TRP A 204 21.83 -14.13 29.13
C TRP A 204 21.83 -15.63 28.85
N ASN A 205 20.82 -16.13 28.12
CA ASN A 205 20.73 -17.55 27.74
C ASN A 205 21.96 -18.00 26.92
N ARG A 206 22.37 -17.20 25.93
CA ARG A 206 23.57 -17.46 25.15
C ARG A 206 24.84 -17.51 26.00
N ASN A 207 24.98 -16.61 26.98
CA ASN A 207 26.15 -16.55 27.84
C ASN A 207 26.18 -17.71 28.85
N THR A 208 25.04 -17.98 29.48
CA THR A 208 24.86 -19.01 30.51
C THR A 208 25.07 -20.42 29.97
N PHE A 209 24.59 -20.71 28.76
CA PHE A 209 24.75 -22.02 28.10
C PHE A 209 25.83 -22.01 27.00
N GLY A 210 26.58 -20.92 26.89
CA GLY A 210 27.69 -20.78 25.96
C GLY A 210 28.89 -21.62 26.40
N ARG A 211 29.80 -21.90 25.47
CA ARG A 211 30.99 -22.73 25.71
C ARG A 211 31.94 -22.16 26.78
N ASP A 212 31.95 -20.84 26.92
CA ASP A 212 32.96 -20.13 27.72
C ASP A 212 32.50 -19.86 29.17
N ASN A 213 31.19 -19.81 29.42
CA ASN A 213 30.60 -19.28 30.66
C ASN A 213 29.54 -20.21 31.27
N GLY A 214 29.75 -21.53 31.18
CA GLY A 214 28.93 -22.50 31.90
C GLY A 214 28.98 -22.21 33.40
N VAL A 215 27.82 -21.95 34.00
CA VAL A 215 27.68 -21.82 35.46
C VAL A 215 28.39 -22.99 36.13
N PRO A 216 29.26 -22.76 37.14
CA PRO A 216 29.87 -23.85 37.87
C PRO A 216 28.78 -24.79 38.35
N ALA A 217 28.81 -26.04 37.91
CA ALA A 217 27.72 -26.97 38.17
C ALA A 217 27.56 -27.26 39.67
N GLY A 218 28.56 -26.95 40.50
CA GLY A 218 28.50 -27.12 41.94
C GLY A 218 29.77 -26.68 42.64
N ILE A 219 29.65 -26.49 43.96
CA ILE A 219 30.79 -26.33 44.86
C ILE A 219 31.11 -27.71 45.43
N VAL A 220 32.37 -28.10 45.33
CA VAL A 220 32.91 -29.25 46.07
C VAL A 220 33.41 -28.72 47.41
N SER A 221 32.72 -29.10 48.49
CA SER A 221 33.16 -28.78 49.85
C SER A 221 33.89 -29.99 50.46
N ILE A 222 35.06 -29.74 51.03
CA ILE A 222 35.85 -30.75 51.75
C ILE A 222 35.77 -30.40 53.24
N LYS A 223 35.20 -31.29 54.06
CA LYS A 223 34.90 -31.02 55.47
C LYS A 223 36.10 -31.17 56.42
N GLU A 224 37.15 -31.85 55.99
CA GLU A 224 38.37 -32.09 56.77
C GLU A 224 39.55 -31.29 56.19
N TYR A 225 40.47 -30.87 57.06
CA TYR A 225 41.70 -30.19 56.63
C TYR A 225 42.57 -31.15 55.83
N VAL A 226 42.70 -30.89 54.52
CA VAL A 226 43.57 -31.63 53.59
C VAL A 226 44.90 -30.92 53.45
N THR A 227 45.97 -31.66 53.17
CA THR A 227 47.27 -31.06 52.83
C THR A 227 47.21 -30.38 51.46
N ASP A 228 48.02 -29.34 51.23
CA ASP A 228 48.06 -28.61 49.95
C ASP A 228 48.37 -29.54 48.75
N ALA A 229 49.19 -30.56 48.98
CA ALA A 229 49.54 -31.57 47.98
C ALA A 229 48.33 -32.42 47.57
N ASP A 230 47.48 -32.81 48.53
CA ASP A 230 46.25 -33.55 48.26
C ASP A 230 45.18 -32.67 47.63
N PHE A 231 45.09 -31.40 48.00
CA PHE A 231 44.17 -30.44 47.40
C PHE A 231 44.45 -30.24 45.90
N GLU A 232 45.72 -30.03 45.52
CA GLU A 232 46.10 -29.88 44.11
C GLU A 232 45.96 -31.21 43.33
N ARG A 233 46.13 -32.36 43.98
CA ARG A 233 45.81 -33.68 43.38
C ARG A 233 44.32 -33.82 43.09
N ILE A 234 43.46 -33.55 44.06
CA ILE A 234 42.00 -33.61 43.93
C ILE A 234 41.52 -32.64 42.83
N LYS A 235 42.07 -31.43 42.79
CA LYS A 235 41.75 -30.42 41.77
C LYS A 235 42.16 -30.84 40.35
N ARG A 236 43.30 -31.52 40.20
CA ARG A 236 43.74 -32.09 38.92
C ARG A 236 42.86 -33.26 38.47
N GLU A 237 42.63 -34.23 39.36
CA GLU A 237 41.73 -35.38 39.10
C GLU A 237 40.31 -34.90 38.74
N TRP A 238 39.84 -33.84 39.41
CA TRP A 238 38.56 -33.20 39.12
C TRP A 238 38.53 -32.57 37.73
N ARG A 239 39.52 -31.74 37.38
CA ARG A 239 39.58 -31.11 36.05
C ARG A 239 39.68 -32.12 34.91
N GLU A 240 40.44 -33.19 35.10
CA GLU A 240 40.55 -34.28 34.13
C GLU A 240 39.23 -35.06 33.97
N SER A 241 38.47 -35.21 35.06
CA SER A 241 37.17 -35.90 35.04
C SER A 241 36.01 -35.01 34.55
N TYR A 242 36.11 -33.70 34.74
CA TYR A 242 35.04 -32.72 34.50
C TYR A 242 35.21 -31.88 33.22
N GLY A 243 36.40 -31.90 32.58
CA GLY A 243 36.75 -31.04 31.45
C GLY A 243 36.24 -31.48 30.06
N GLY A 244 35.38 -32.50 29.96
CA GLY A 244 34.86 -33.00 28.69
C GLY A 244 33.47 -32.43 28.31
N PRO A 245 33.09 -32.46 27.02
CA PRO A 245 31.78 -31.97 26.54
C PRO A 245 30.55 -32.79 27.00
N GLN A 246 30.76 -33.88 27.75
CA GLN A 246 29.71 -34.65 28.39
C GLN A 246 29.73 -34.37 29.89
N ARG A 247 28.58 -33.96 30.46
CA ARG A 247 28.37 -33.87 31.91
C ARG A 247 28.61 -35.27 32.52
N ARG A 248 29.83 -35.53 33.01
CA ARG A 248 30.19 -36.78 33.69
C ARG A 248 30.30 -36.53 35.19
N THR A 249 29.65 -37.39 35.97
CA THR A 249 29.68 -37.36 37.43
C THR A 249 31.06 -37.81 37.92
N ALA A 250 31.75 -36.95 38.68
CA ALA A 250 33.04 -37.27 39.28
C ALA A 250 32.84 -37.97 40.63
N PHE A 251 33.56 -39.08 40.86
CA PHE A 251 33.63 -39.77 42.15
C PHE A 251 35.00 -39.51 42.77
N LEU A 252 35.05 -38.78 43.88
CA LEU A 252 36.27 -38.57 44.67
C LEU A 252 36.30 -39.56 45.84
N ARG A 253 37.44 -40.24 46.05
CA ARG A 253 37.67 -41.05 47.25
C ARG A 253 38.25 -40.16 48.36
N GLY A 254 37.42 -39.87 49.36
CA GLY A 254 37.78 -39.17 50.59
C GLY A 254 36.56 -39.13 51.50
N SER A 255 36.74 -39.40 52.79
CA SER A 255 35.67 -39.29 53.79
C SER A 255 35.16 -37.85 53.83
N ALA A 256 33.91 -37.65 53.41
CA ALA A 256 33.15 -36.40 53.48
C ALA A 256 33.44 -35.31 52.41
N VAL A 257 33.46 -35.69 51.13
CA VAL A 257 33.24 -34.74 50.02
C VAL A 257 31.73 -34.58 49.79
N GLU A 258 31.20 -33.36 49.95
CA GLU A 258 29.79 -33.04 49.68
C GLU A 258 29.68 -32.13 48.46
N TRP A 259 28.89 -32.58 47.47
CA TRP A 259 28.53 -31.81 46.28
C TRP A 259 27.32 -30.94 46.58
N GLN A 260 27.48 -29.63 46.43
CA GLN A 260 26.37 -28.69 46.45
C GLN A 260 26.14 -28.18 45.03
N ASP A 261 24.97 -28.48 44.48
CA ASP A 261 24.56 -27.98 43.17
C ASP A 261 24.33 -26.45 43.24
N ILE A 262 25.10 -25.67 42.47
CA ILE A 262 24.87 -24.21 42.31
C ILE A 262 23.96 -23.95 41.09
N GLY A 263 23.41 -25.01 40.48
CA GLY A 263 22.60 -24.94 39.29
C GLY A 263 21.61 -23.77 39.36
N LEU A 264 21.57 -22.97 38.29
CA LEU A 264 20.62 -21.88 38.17
C LEU A 264 19.20 -22.44 38.34
N SER A 265 18.58 -22.15 39.48
CA SER A 265 17.15 -22.42 39.73
C SER A 265 16.26 -21.45 38.95
N HIS A 266 16.62 -21.10 37.71
CA HIS A 266 15.61 -20.59 36.78
C HIS A 266 14.79 -21.80 36.37
N HIS A 267 13.55 -21.90 36.84
CA HIS A 267 12.62 -22.85 36.23
C HIS A 267 12.59 -22.50 34.74
N GLU A 268 13.10 -23.41 33.90
CA GLU A 268 13.21 -23.18 32.45
C GLU A 268 11.86 -22.73 31.84
N MET A 269 10.76 -23.12 32.48
CA MET A 269 9.40 -22.67 32.18
C MET A 269 9.21 -21.15 32.33
N ASP A 270 9.75 -20.49 33.35
CA ASP A 270 9.56 -19.05 33.60
C ASP A 270 10.28 -18.21 32.53
N PHE A 271 11.46 -18.65 32.10
CA PHE A 271 12.20 -18.00 31.02
C PHE A 271 11.46 -18.11 29.67
N LEU A 272 10.98 -19.31 29.32
CA LEU A 272 10.21 -19.51 28.09
C LEU A 272 8.90 -18.72 28.10
N GLN A 273 8.22 -18.66 29.25
CA GLN A 273 7.01 -17.85 29.41
C GLN A 273 7.31 -16.36 29.26
N GLY A 274 8.38 -15.85 29.88
CA GLY A 274 8.79 -14.45 29.75
C GLY A 274 9.09 -14.05 28.30
N ARG A 275 9.79 -14.89 27.53
CA ARG A 275 10.04 -14.62 26.11
C ARG A 275 8.77 -14.63 25.26
N ARG A 276 7.82 -15.53 25.56
CA ARG A 276 6.51 -15.54 24.89
C ARG A 276 5.69 -14.30 25.22
N ALA A 277 5.70 -13.86 26.47
CA ALA A 277 5.04 -12.62 26.89
C ALA A 277 5.62 -11.40 26.16
N ASN A 278 6.96 -11.27 26.11
CA ASN A 278 7.63 -10.18 25.38
C ASN A 278 7.30 -10.22 23.88
N ARG A 279 7.33 -11.41 23.25
CA ARG A 279 6.91 -11.57 21.85
C ARG A 279 5.48 -11.06 21.65
N ASP A 280 4.56 -11.48 22.50
CA ASP A 280 3.14 -11.15 22.36
C ASP A 280 2.90 -9.66 22.57
N GLU A 281 3.60 -9.03 23.50
CA GLU A 281 3.58 -7.57 23.72
C GLU A 281 4.12 -6.82 22.48
N ILE A 282 5.29 -7.22 21.97
CA ILE A 282 5.90 -6.60 20.78
C ILE A 282 4.94 -6.69 19.59
N LEU A 283 4.46 -7.90 19.26
CA LEU A 283 3.57 -8.12 18.12
C LEU A 283 2.25 -7.34 18.24
N GLN A 284 1.69 -7.26 19.45
CA GLN A 284 0.47 -6.47 19.70
C GLN A 284 0.68 -4.98 19.48
N ILE A 285 1.83 -4.41 19.88
CA ILE A 285 2.16 -3.00 19.67
C ILE A 285 2.25 -2.67 18.17
N PHE A 286 2.83 -3.57 17.35
CA PHE A 286 2.85 -3.41 15.89
C PHE A 286 1.49 -3.70 15.24
N GLY A 287 0.55 -4.32 15.96
CA GLY A 287 -0.76 -4.70 15.45
C GLY A 287 -0.74 -6.01 14.65
N VAL A 288 0.26 -6.87 14.85
CA VAL A 288 0.34 -8.19 14.21
C VAL A 288 -0.28 -9.24 15.14
N PRO A 289 -1.39 -9.89 14.76
CA PRO A 289 -2.00 -10.92 15.61
C PRO A 289 -1.07 -12.12 15.82
N VAL A 290 -0.83 -12.48 17.08
CA VAL A 290 0.03 -13.62 17.47
C VAL A 290 -0.44 -14.94 16.84
N ALA A 291 -1.76 -15.08 16.62
CA ALA A 291 -2.36 -16.25 15.99
C ALA A 291 -1.81 -16.55 14.58
N LEU A 292 -1.26 -15.55 13.87
CA LEU A 292 -0.61 -15.75 12.57
C LEU A 292 0.72 -16.51 12.67
N MET A 293 1.32 -16.55 13.86
CA MET A 293 2.62 -17.19 14.15
C MET A 293 2.47 -18.34 15.15
N SER A 294 1.24 -18.71 15.51
CA SER A 294 0.97 -19.76 16.49
C SER A 294 1.02 -21.13 15.84
N GLU A 295 1.77 -22.05 16.46
CA GLU A 295 1.87 -23.45 16.03
C GLU A 295 0.54 -24.21 16.14
N ASN A 296 -0.39 -23.75 16.99
CA ASN A 296 -1.68 -24.38 17.25
C ASN A 296 -2.85 -23.68 16.54
N ALA A 297 -2.59 -22.88 15.51
CA ALA A 297 -3.65 -22.16 14.80
C ALA A 297 -4.47 -23.12 13.92
N THR A 298 -5.76 -23.26 14.22
CA THR A 298 -6.72 -23.87 13.28
C THR A 298 -6.93 -22.94 12.08
N GLU A 299 -7.34 -23.49 10.94
CA GLU A 299 -7.58 -22.69 9.72
C GLU A 299 -8.60 -21.55 9.97
N ALA A 300 -9.65 -21.83 10.74
CA ALA A 300 -10.64 -20.83 11.12
C ALA A 300 -10.02 -19.67 11.93
N ASN A 301 -9.15 -19.98 12.89
CA ASN A 301 -8.46 -18.97 13.70
C ASN A 301 -7.47 -18.16 12.86
N ALA A 302 -6.75 -18.80 11.94
CA ALA A 302 -5.81 -18.14 11.03
C ALA A 302 -6.53 -17.13 10.11
N ARG A 303 -7.68 -17.51 9.52
CA ARG A 303 -8.49 -16.61 8.68
C ARG A 303 -9.01 -15.40 9.45
N VAL A 304 -9.45 -15.60 10.70
CA VAL A 304 -9.89 -14.49 11.58
C VAL A 304 -8.71 -13.57 11.92
N ALA A 305 -7.55 -14.14 12.22
CA ALA A 305 -6.34 -13.38 12.51
C ALA A 305 -5.87 -12.55 11.29
N GLU A 306 -5.89 -13.13 10.10
CA GLU A 306 -5.56 -12.44 8.85
C GLU A 306 -6.53 -11.29 8.58
N ARG A 307 -7.84 -11.53 8.75
CA ARG A 307 -8.85 -10.48 8.66
C ARG A 307 -8.59 -9.34 9.63
N GLN A 308 -8.30 -9.66 10.89
CA GLN A 308 -8.00 -8.66 11.91
C GLN A 308 -6.75 -7.85 11.56
N PHE A 309 -5.70 -8.49 11.05
CA PHE A 309 -4.47 -7.84 10.59
C PHE A 309 -4.77 -6.86 9.44
N ILE A 310 -5.51 -7.30 8.42
CA ILE A 310 -5.85 -6.47 7.27
C ILE A 310 -6.71 -5.28 7.69
N GLU A 311 -7.82 -5.52 8.39
CA GLU A 311 -8.81 -4.48 8.72
C GLU A 311 -8.30 -3.47 9.75
N ARG A 312 -7.61 -3.94 10.80
CA ARG A 312 -7.26 -3.08 11.96
C ARG A 312 -5.85 -2.52 11.89
N THR A 313 -4.94 -3.16 11.15
CA THR A 313 -3.52 -2.76 11.12
C THR A 313 -3.12 -2.24 9.77
N LEU A 314 -3.35 -3.00 8.70
CA LEU A 314 -2.87 -2.67 7.38
C LEU A 314 -3.70 -1.55 6.71
N TRP A 315 -5.02 -1.70 6.69
CA TRP A 315 -5.92 -0.77 6.00
C TRP A 315 -5.80 0.69 6.51
N PRO A 316 -5.78 0.98 7.82
CA PRO A 316 -5.60 2.35 8.29
C PRO A 316 -4.26 2.97 7.86
N LYS A 317 -3.19 2.16 7.77
CA LYS A 317 -1.87 2.62 7.32
C LYS A 317 -1.88 2.97 5.83
N LEU A 318 -2.52 2.14 5.00
CA LEU A 318 -2.68 2.39 3.56
C LEU A 318 -3.50 3.66 3.31
N VAL A 319 -4.62 3.83 4.00
CA VAL A 319 -5.44 5.06 3.89
C VAL A 319 -4.61 6.28 4.25
N ARG A 320 -3.84 6.24 5.33
CA ARG A 320 -2.96 7.35 5.73
C ARG A 320 -1.92 7.68 4.67
N LEU A 321 -1.27 6.68 4.07
CA LEU A 321 -0.31 6.89 2.99
C LEU A 321 -0.98 7.52 1.76
N ALA A 322 -2.12 6.98 1.33
CA ALA A 322 -2.85 7.48 0.18
C ALA A 322 -3.34 8.93 0.37
N GLN A 323 -3.82 9.28 1.56
CA GLN A 323 -4.21 10.65 1.90
C GLN A 323 -3.01 11.60 1.87
N LYS A 324 -1.85 11.17 2.37
CA LYS A 324 -0.62 11.97 2.32
C LYS A 324 -0.14 12.18 0.88
N ILE A 325 -0.16 11.13 0.06
CA ILE A 325 0.16 11.21 -1.39
C ILE A 325 -0.82 12.14 -2.10
N THR A 326 -2.11 12.07 -1.75
CA THR A 326 -3.14 12.97 -2.30
C THR A 326 -2.86 14.42 -1.95
N GLN A 327 -2.47 14.70 -0.71
CA GLN A 327 -2.24 16.06 -0.23
C GLN A 327 -0.95 16.68 -0.78
N GLU A 328 0.15 15.92 -0.88
CA GLU A 328 1.48 16.49 -1.19
C GLU A 328 1.99 16.18 -2.60
N LEU A 329 1.64 15.03 -3.20
CA LEU A 329 2.11 14.67 -4.55
C LEU A 329 1.12 15.03 -5.65
N LEU A 330 -0.17 14.73 -5.51
CA LEU A 330 -1.13 15.00 -6.59
C LEU A 330 -1.24 16.47 -7.03
N PRO A 331 -1.07 17.49 -6.16
CA PRO A 331 -1.15 18.88 -6.59
C PRO A 331 -0.15 19.31 -7.68
N PHE A 332 0.97 18.59 -7.87
CA PHE A 332 1.97 18.90 -8.90
C PHE A 332 1.43 18.78 -10.34
N TRP A 333 0.40 17.97 -10.57
CA TRP A 333 -0.20 17.79 -11.90
C TRP A 333 -1.46 18.61 -12.15
N GLY A 334 -2.00 19.25 -11.10
CA GLY A 334 -3.20 20.07 -11.14
C GLY A 334 -4.48 19.26 -11.38
N GLY A 335 -5.60 19.69 -10.80
CA GLY A 335 -6.89 18.99 -10.89
C GLY A 335 -7.32 18.34 -9.57
N ASP A 336 -8.58 17.93 -9.50
CA ASP A 336 -9.16 17.27 -8.33
C ASP A 336 -8.95 15.75 -8.43
N TYR A 337 -7.78 15.31 -8.00
CA TYR A 337 -7.39 13.90 -7.98
C TYR A 337 -7.32 13.36 -6.55
N LEU A 338 -7.65 12.08 -6.40
CA LEU A 338 -7.59 11.33 -5.15
C LEU A 338 -6.79 10.05 -5.37
N ALA A 339 -5.75 9.82 -4.56
CA ALA A 339 -5.08 8.54 -4.50
C ALA A 339 -5.81 7.64 -3.49
N ALA A 340 -6.07 6.38 -3.87
CA ALA A 340 -6.60 5.37 -2.96
C ALA A 340 -6.05 3.99 -3.32
N PHE A 341 -5.73 3.21 -2.29
CA PHE A 341 -5.34 1.81 -2.46
C PHE A 341 -6.56 0.94 -2.71
N ASP A 342 -6.36 -0.19 -3.40
CA ASP A 342 -7.37 -1.21 -3.53
C ASP A 342 -7.84 -1.72 -2.17
N ASP A 343 -9.16 -1.89 -2.04
CA ASP A 343 -9.76 -2.41 -0.82
C ASP A 343 -9.53 -3.91 -0.72
N ILE A 344 -8.48 -4.28 0.03
CA ILE A 344 -8.09 -5.66 0.32
C ILE A 344 -8.83 -6.27 1.51
N ARG A 345 -9.73 -5.53 2.16
CA ARG A 345 -10.42 -6.04 3.35
C ARG A 345 -11.28 -7.25 2.96
N PRO A 346 -11.22 -8.36 3.73
CA PRO A 346 -12.02 -9.54 3.44
C PRO A 346 -13.50 -9.19 3.46
N THR A 347 -14.08 -9.03 2.27
CA THR A 347 -15.52 -8.90 2.13
C THR A 347 -16.09 -10.30 2.15
N ASP A 348 -17.12 -10.54 2.97
CA ASP A 348 -17.85 -11.81 2.92
C ASP A 348 -18.44 -11.98 1.52
N ALA A 349 -17.78 -12.77 0.68
CA ALA A 349 -18.21 -12.98 -0.70
C ALA A 349 -19.66 -13.48 -0.75
N ARG A 350 -20.07 -14.29 0.23
CA ARG A 350 -21.46 -14.72 0.40
C ARG A 350 -22.41 -13.57 0.75
N ALA A 351 -22.02 -12.69 1.67
CA ALA A 351 -22.84 -11.53 2.02
C ALA A 351 -22.96 -10.55 0.85
N ARG A 352 -21.85 -10.26 0.16
CA ARG A 352 -21.85 -9.42 -1.05
C ARG A 352 -22.67 -10.02 -2.18
N LEU A 353 -22.60 -11.33 -2.40
CA LEU A 353 -23.44 -12.02 -3.39
C LEU A 353 -24.92 -11.99 -3.00
N LEU A 354 -25.25 -12.12 -1.72
CA LEU A 354 -26.62 -12.05 -1.22
C LEU A 354 -27.18 -10.63 -1.33
N GLU A 355 -26.38 -9.62 -1.01
CA GLU A 355 -26.71 -8.21 -1.21
C GLU A 355 -26.92 -7.91 -2.70
N LEU A 356 -25.97 -8.31 -3.56
CA LEU A 356 -26.07 -8.14 -5.00
C LEU A 356 -27.31 -8.85 -5.54
N ARG A 357 -27.60 -10.09 -5.11
CA ARG A 357 -28.81 -10.83 -5.50
C ARG A 357 -30.09 -10.12 -5.06
N SER A 358 -30.09 -9.49 -3.90
CA SER A 358 -31.24 -8.73 -3.37
C SER A 358 -31.42 -7.39 -4.05
N ALA A 359 -30.33 -6.74 -4.47
CA ALA A 359 -30.32 -5.48 -5.20
C ALA A 359 -30.59 -5.65 -6.70
N TYR A 360 -30.25 -6.80 -7.27
CA TYR A 360 -30.44 -7.15 -8.69
C TYR A 360 -31.84 -6.87 -9.25
N PRO A 361 -32.96 -7.13 -8.52
CA PRO A 361 -34.29 -6.80 -9.02
C PRO A 361 -34.69 -5.32 -8.91
N VAL A 362 -33.98 -4.52 -8.10
CA VAL A 362 -34.40 -3.15 -7.73
C VAL A 362 -33.57 -2.09 -8.43
N LEU A 363 -32.25 -2.27 -8.50
CA LEU A 363 -31.32 -1.28 -9.04
C LEU A 363 -31.18 -1.42 -10.56
N SER A 364 -30.93 -0.30 -11.24
CA SER A 364 -30.56 -0.31 -12.66
C SER A 364 -29.18 -0.94 -12.86
N ILE A 365 -28.91 -1.43 -14.08
CA ILE A 365 -27.59 -2.00 -14.41
C ILE A 365 -26.48 -0.94 -14.24
N ASN A 366 -26.73 0.32 -14.57
CA ASN A 366 -25.80 1.42 -14.36
C ASN A 366 -25.57 1.72 -12.88
N GLU A 367 -26.61 1.66 -12.05
CA GLU A 367 -26.47 1.78 -10.58
C GLU A 367 -25.66 0.61 -9.99
N ILE A 368 -25.89 -0.62 -10.46
CA ILE A 368 -25.12 -1.80 -10.02
C ILE A 368 -23.65 -1.68 -10.45
N ARG A 369 -23.39 -1.27 -11.70
CA ARG A 369 -22.05 -1.04 -12.25
C ARG A 369 -21.29 0.03 -11.48
N ALA A 370 -21.95 1.15 -11.18
CA ALA A 370 -21.35 2.24 -10.42
C ALA A 370 -21.11 1.84 -8.95
N ARG A 371 -22.12 1.29 -8.27
CA ARG A 371 -22.07 1.02 -6.81
C ARG A 371 -21.21 -0.18 -6.43
N TYR A 372 -21.22 -1.26 -7.21
CA TYR A 372 -20.51 -2.49 -6.86
C TYR A 372 -19.22 -2.72 -7.64
N PHE A 373 -19.09 -2.16 -8.85
CA PHE A 373 -17.96 -2.43 -9.74
C PHE A 373 -17.15 -1.17 -10.10
N GLY A 374 -17.62 0.04 -9.76
CA GLY A 374 -16.95 1.29 -10.13
C GLY A 374 -16.80 1.51 -11.63
N LEU A 375 -17.60 0.82 -12.45
CA LEU A 375 -17.47 0.86 -13.91
C LEU A 375 -18.24 2.05 -14.50
N PRO A 376 -17.79 2.59 -15.65
CA PRO A 376 -18.51 3.64 -16.34
C PRO A 376 -19.91 3.17 -16.77
N PRO A 377 -20.88 4.09 -16.82
CA PRO A 377 -22.24 3.80 -17.27
C PRO A 377 -22.22 3.36 -18.74
N VAL A 378 -23.24 2.58 -19.11
CA VAL A 378 -23.50 2.15 -20.49
C VAL A 378 -24.91 2.57 -20.89
N ASP A 379 -25.08 2.94 -22.16
CA ASP A 379 -26.34 3.54 -22.65
C ASP A 379 -27.58 2.65 -22.45
N TRP A 380 -27.39 1.33 -22.40
CA TRP A 380 -28.46 0.35 -22.21
C TRP A 380 -28.69 -0.05 -20.74
N GLY A 381 -28.01 0.61 -19.79
CA GLY A 381 -27.97 0.20 -18.38
C GLY A 381 -29.00 0.85 -17.45
N GLU A 382 -29.92 1.68 -17.95
CA GLU A 382 -30.87 2.44 -17.12
C GLU A 382 -32.02 1.59 -16.54
N ALA A 383 -32.23 0.35 -17.02
CA ALA A 383 -33.27 -0.56 -16.52
C ALA A 383 -32.69 -1.63 -15.57
N PRO A 384 -33.47 -2.12 -14.57
CA PRO A 384 -33.08 -3.27 -13.76
C PRO A 384 -32.98 -4.54 -14.60
N PRO A 385 -32.01 -5.42 -14.35
CA PRO A 385 -31.79 -6.61 -15.18
C PRO A 385 -32.90 -7.66 -15.10
N THR A 386 -33.75 -7.64 -14.06
CA THR A 386 -34.94 -8.51 -13.94
C THR A 386 -36.13 -8.00 -14.74
N ARG A 387 -36.25 -6.68 -14.89
CA ARG A 387 -37.11 -6.07 -15.89
C ARG A 387 -36.38 -6.27 -17.19
N ARG A 388 -36.55 -7.44 -17.80
CA ARG A 388 -36.51 -7.52 -19.26
C ARG A 388 -37.51 -6.48 -19.77
N ALA A 389 -37.08 -5.22 -19.92
CA ALA A 389 -37.22 -4.61 -21.22
C ALA A 389 -36.71 -5.71 -22.13
N ALA A 390 -37.62 -6.28 -22.94
CA ALA A 390 -37.24 -7.23 -23.96
C ALA A 390 -35.89 -6.75 -24.46
N MET A 391 -34.83 -7.57 -24.32
CA MET A 391 -33.67 -7.34 -25.17
C MET A 391 -34.31 -7.07 -26.53
N PRO A 392 -34.07 -5.91 -27.17
CA PRO A 392 -34.52 -5.79 -28.54
C PRO A 392 -33.85 -6.99 -29.19
N SER A 393 -34.63 -8.01 -29.55
CA SER A 393 -34.14 -9.09 -30.39
C SER A 393 -33.47 -8.34 -31.52
N ALA A 394 -32.16 -8.53 -31.72
CA ALA A 394 -31.30 -7.67 -32.53
C ALA A 394 -31.96 -7.23 -33.87
N GLY A 395 -32.80 -6.19 -33.84
CA GLY A 395 -33.87 -6.10 -34.83
C GLY A 395 -34.97 -5.06 -34.64
N GLU A 396 -35.14 -4.42 -33.47
CA GLU A 396 -36.09 -3.31 -33.35
C GLU A 396 -35.49 -2.09 -32.63
N THR A 397 -34.65 -1.36 -33.37
CA THR A 397 -34.33 0.04 -33.11
C THR A 397 -35.53 0.95 -33.46
N PRO A 398 -35.62 2.17 -32.90
CA PRO A 398 -36.57 3.22 -33.34
C PRO A 398 -36.30 3.74 -34.78
N GLU A 399 -35.56 2.97 -35.59
CA GLU A 399 -35.36 3.18 -37.01
C GLU A 399 -36.54 2.69 -37.85
N SER A 400 -37.43 1.83 -37.35
CA SER A 400 -38.50 1.23 -38.17
C SER A 400 -39.53 2.23 -38.74
N ALA A 401 -39.74 3.37 -38.06
CA ALA A 401 -40.58 4.45 -38.58
C ALA A 401 -39.84 5.32 -39.62
N LEU A 402 -38.53 5.54 -39.43
CA LEU A 402 -37.67 6.27 -40.37
C LEU A 402 -37.35 5.45 -41.63
N THR A 403 -37.34 4.12 -41.54
CA THR A 403 -37.07 3.24 -42.69
C THR A 403 -38.25 3.13 -43.64
N ALA A 404 -39.50 3.09 -43.19
CA ALA A 404 -40.65 3.00 -44.11
C ALA A 404 -40.74 4.22 -45.06
N GLU A 405 -40.53 5.43 -44.55
CA GLU A 405 -40.48 6.64 -45.37
C GLU A 405 -39.22 6.66 -46.28
N ALA A 406 -38.06 6.25 -45.75
CA ALA A 406 -36.82 6.17 -46.53
C ALA A 406 -36.92 5.13 -47.67
N VAL A 407 -37.57 3.98 -47.44
CA VAL A 407 -37.81 2.94 -48.44
C VAL A 407 -38.75 3.45 -49.52
N ARG A 408 -39.86 4.11 -49.16
CA ARG A 408 -40.80 4.73 -50.13
C ARG A 408 -40.12 5.82 -50.96
N ALA A 409 -39.23 6.61 -50.35
CA ALA A 409 -38.45 7.63 -51.05
C ALA A 409 -37.41 7.01 -52.00
N GLU A 410 -36.75 5.94 -51.59
CA GLU A 410 -35.77 5.22 -52.40
C GLU A 410 -36.42 4.50 -53.59
N LEU A 411 -37.59 3.87 -53.39
CA LEU A 411 -38.39 3.29 -54.48
C LEU A 411 -38.78 4.33 -55.53
N LYS A 412 -39.23 5.53 -55.11
CA LYS A 412 -39.54 6.63 -56.04
C LYS A 412 -38.30 7.11 -56.83
N ARG A 413 -37.12 7.10 -56.20
CA ARG A 413 -35.86 7.47 -56.87
C ARG A 413 -35.47 6.43 -57.91
N TRP A 414 -35.58 5.15 -57.58
CA TRP A 414 -35.29 4.06 -58.51
C TRP A 414 -36.33 3.92 -59.62
N GLU A 415 -37.62 4.19 -59.37
CA GLU A 415 -38.67 4.26 -60.40
C GLU A 415 -38.33 5.34 -61.45
N LYS A 416 -37.97 6.56 -61.00
CA LYS A 416 -37.52 7.63 -61.91
C LYS A 416 -36.24 7.27 -62.66
N PHE A 417 -35.32 6.57 -62.01
CA PHE A 417 -34.07 6.14 -62.62
C PHE A 417 -34.29 5.06 -63.69
N ALA A 418 -35.15 4.08 -63.43
CA ALA A 418 -35.53 3.02 -64.37
C ALA A 418 -36.26 3.60 -65.59
N LEU A 419 -37.22 4.52 -65.37
CA LEU A 419 -37.95 5.19 -66.45
C LEU A 419 -37.04 6.03 -67.37
N ARG A 420 -36.02 6.70 -66.81
CA ARG A 420 -35.03 7.46 -67.60
C ARG A 420 -34.09 6.58 -68.42
N ARG A 421 -34.00 5.29 -68.09
CA ARG A 421 -33.02 4.34 -68.66
C ARG A 421 -33.65 3.33 -69.61
N LEU A 422 -34.97 3.31 -69.75
CA LEU A 422 -35.69 2.49 -70.71
C LEU A 422 -35.09 2.69 -72.12
N GLY A 423 -34.48 1.64 -72.69
CA GLY A 423 -33.82 1.68 -74.01
C GLY A 423 -32.35 2.13 -74.04
N ARG A 424 -31.67 2.31 -72.89
CA ARG A 424 -30.23 2.67 -72.83
C ARG A 424 -29.39 1.60 -72.09
N LYS A 425 -28.35 1.06 -72.74
CA LYS A 425 -27.33 0.22 -72.07
C LYS A 425 -26.54 1.08 -71.09
N SER A 426 -26.61 0.77 -69.79
CA SER A 426 -25.82 1.50 -68.78
C SER A 426 -25.15 0.53 -67.81
N VAL A 427 -24.10 1.04 -67.15
CA VAL A 427 -23.12 0.29 -66.34
C VAL A 427 -23.42 0.33 -64.84
N ARG A 428 -24.34 1.21 -64.38
CA ARG A 428 -24.61 1.34 -62.93
C ARG A 428 -25.53 0.21 -62.43
N PRO A 429 -25.09 -0.63 -61.47
CA PRO A 429 -25.90 -1.71 -60.90
C PRO A 429 -27.02 -1.16 -60.00
N PHE A 430 -28.09 -1.95 -59.86
CA PHE A 430 -29.21 -1.67 -58.95
C PHE A 430 -28.80 -2.06 -57.53
N GLU A 431 -28.33 -1.09 -56.75
CA GLU A 431 -27.84 -1.28 -55.38
C GLU A 431 -28.67 -0.42 -54.41
N PRO A 432 -29.80 -0.92 -53.91
CA PRO A 432 -30.59 -0.19 -52.93
C PRO A 432 -29.97 -0.28 -51.53
N ARG A 433 -30.06 0.81 -50.76
CA ARG A 433 -29.50 0.91 -49.40
C ARG A 433 -30.52 0.59 -48.32
N TYR A 434 -31.78 0.92 -48.56
CA TYR A 434 -32.87 0.83 -47.58
C TYR A 434 -33.93 -0.20 -47.98
N ILE A 435 -34.10 -0.50 -49.27
CA ILE A 435 -35.05 -1.54 -49.74
C ILE A 435 -34.65 -2.93 -49.20
N PRO A 436 -35.59 -3.72 -48.63
CA PRO A 436 -35.31 -5.09 -48.19
C PRO A 436 -34.72 -5.96 -49.30
N LYS A 437 -33.71 -6.77 -48.97
CA LYS A 437 -32.94 -7.57 -49.96
C LYS A 437 -33.81 -8.48 -50.83
N ALA A 438 -34.86 -9.09 -50.26
CA ALA A 438 -35.78 -9.94 -51.00
C ALA A 438 -36.54 -9.18 -52.10
N LEU A 439 -37.07 -7.99 -51.75
CA LEU A 439 -37.80 -7.12 -52.67
C LEU A 439 -36.86 -6.47 -53.71
N ALA A 440 -35.61 -6.19 -53.32
CA ALA A 440 -34.59 -5.69 -54.24
C ALA A 440 -34.24 -6.73 -55.33
N GLN A 441 -34.14 -8.02 -54.96
CA GLN A 441 -33.84 -9.10 -55.90
C GLN A 441 -35.00 -9.34 -56.88
N THR A 442 -36.24 -9.31 -56.40
CA THR A 442 -37.43 -9.45 -57.28
C THR A 442 -37.56 -8.28 -58.24
N LEU A 443 -37.36 -7.05 -57.77
CA LEU A 443 -37.34 -5.86 -58.63
C LEU A 443 -36.21 -5.90 -59.65
N GLN A 444 -35.01 -6.35 -59.26
CA GLN A 444 -33.88 -6.45 -60.17
C GLN A 444 -34.15 -7.46 -61.29
N ALA A 445 -34.73 -8.62 -60.98
CA ALA A 445 -35.12 -9.61 -61.98
C ALA A 445 -36.21 -9.06 -62.92
N ALA A 446 -37.26 -8.48 -62.36
CA ALA A 446 -38.39 -7.97 -63.13
C ALA A 446 -38.02 -6.76 -64.02
N LEU A 447 -37.06 -5.93 -63.60
CA LEU A 447 -36.56 -4.79 -64.39
C LEU A 447 -35.73 -5.20 -65.61
N VAL A 448 -35.16 -6.40 -65.62
CA VAL A 448 -34.47 -6.93 -66.82
C VAL A 448 -35.48 -7.30 -67.91
N GLU A 449 -36.66 -7.76 -67.51
CA GLU A 449 -37.72 -8.20 -68.43
C GLU A 449 -38.61 -7.04 -68.92
N ALA A 450 -38.72 -5.95 -68.16
CA ALA A 450 -39.56 -4.82 -68.50
C ALA A 450 -39.05 -4.04 -69.73
N GLN A 451 -39.87 -3.93 -70.77
CA GLN A 451 -39.54 -3.22 -72.03
C GLN A 451 -40.32 -1.92 -72.21
N THR A 452 -41.42 -1.72 -71.47
CA THR A 452 -42.26 -0.52 -71.57
C THR A 452 -42.27 0.32 -70.29
N ALA A 453 -42.51 1.62 -70.44
CA ALA A 453 -42.59 2.54 -69.29
C ALA A 453 -43.81 2.24 -68.38
N GLN A 454 -44.84 1.58 -68.91
CA GLN A 454 -46.02 1.17 -68.14
C GLN A 454 -45.71 -0.03 -67.24
N GLU A 455 -44.97 -1.02 -67.73
CA GLU A 455 -44.51 -2.18 -66.95
C GLU A 455 -43.63 -1.75 -65.77
N VAL A 456 -42.67 -0.86 -65.99
CA VAL A 456 -41.79 -0.36 -64.92
C VAL A 456 -42.59 0.35 -63.83
N ARG A 457 -43.57 1.19 -64.19
CA ARG A 457 -44.44 1.85 -63.20
C ARG A 457 -45.30 0.86 -62.43
N ALA A 458 -45.81 -0.19 -63.09
CA ALA A 458 -46.60 -1.24 -62.45
C ALA A 458 -45.77 -2.06 -61.45
N LEU A 459 -44.52 -2.38 -61.78
CA LEU A 459 -43.60 -3.10 -60.89
C LEU A 459 -43.29 -2.30 -59.62
N PHE A 460 -42.95 -1.02 -59.75
CA PHE A 460 -42.71 -0.15 -58.60
C PHE A 460 -44.00 0.22 -57.84
N ALA A 461 -45.18 0.10 -58.45
CA ALA A 461 -46.46 0.22 -57.75
C ALA A 461 -46.72 -1.01 -56.86
N ARG A 462 -46.57 -2.23 -57.40
CA ARG A 462 -46.69 -3.49 -56.61
C ARG A 462 -45.69 -3.55 -55.47
N ALA A 463 -44.43 -3.17 -55.72
CA ALA A 463 -43.41 -3.08 -54.68
C ALA A 463 -43.70 -2.07 -53.56
N ARG A 464 -44.57 -1.07 -53.81
CA ARG A 464 -45.04 -0.13 -52.78
C ARG A 464 -46.24 -0.67 -51.99
N GLU A 465 -46.99 -1.61 -52.56
CA GLU A 465 -48.12 -2.28 -51.91
C GLU A 465 -47.67 -3.45 -51.03
N GLU A 466 -46.53 -4.08 -51.37
CA GLU A 466 -45.89 -5.14 -50.57
C GLU A 466 -45.13 -4.62 -49.32
N LEU A 467 -45.01 -3.29 -49.16
CA LEU A 467 -44.39 -2.58 -48.02
C LEU A 467 -45.43 -1.98 -47.09
#